data_AF-A0A1L8WRB6-F1
#
_entry.id   AF-A0A1L8WRB6-F1
#
_cell.length_a   1.000
_cell.length_b   1.000
_cell.length_c   1.000
_cell.angle_alpha   90.00
_cell.angle_beta   90.00
_cell.angle_gamma   90.00
#
_symmetry.space_group_name_H-M   'P 1'
#
loop_
_entity.id
_entity.type
_entity.pdbx_description
1 polymer ?
#
loop_
_entity_poly.entity_id
_entity_poly.type
_entity_poly.pdbx_seq_one_letter_code
_entity_poly.pdbx_strand_id
1 'polypeptide(L)' 'MLIIEGSRAENESLYRYDFYKQTFYPHGLNNVTVYGEKLTAPQLLRRVKQYLKNRKHYLEKQAPFK' A
#
# COMPACT_ATOMS: atom_id res chain seq x y z
N MET A 1 -4.80 8.42 1.35
CA MET A 1 -5.07 7.65 0.12
C MET A 1 -4.17 6.43 0.08
N LEU A 2 -4.70 5.26 -0.27
CA LEU A 2 -3.90 4.05 -0.53
C LEU A 2 -3.69 3.98 -2.05
N ILE A 3 -2.46 3.79 -2.50
CA ILE A 3 -2.10 3.93 -3.92
C ILE A 3 -1.29 2.70 -4.34
N ILE A 4 -1.61 2.19 -5.53
CA ILE A 4 -0.81 1.20 -6.25
C ILE A 4 -0.44 1.85 -7.59
N GLU A 5 0.85 2.03 -7.84
CA GLU A 5 1.34 2.55 -9.11
C GLU A 5 2.07 1.45 -9.86
N GLY A 6 1.71 1.27 -11.14
CA GLY A 6 2.37 0.32 -12.03
C GLY A 6 3.33 1.06 -12.95
N SER A 7 4.59 0.65 -12.96
CA SER A 7 5.61 1.17 -13.88
C SER A 7 6.23 0.02 -14.67
N ARG A 8 6.61 0.30 -15.92
CA ARG A 8 7.31 -0.65 -16.78
C ARG A 8 8.47 0.09 -17.44
N ALA A 9 9.69 -0.40 -17.20
CA ALA A 9 10.86 0.11 -17.89
C ALA A 9 10.82 -0.29 -19.37
N GLU A 10 11.42 0.50 -20.25
CA GLU A 10 11.44 0.24 -21.71
C GLU A 10 11.97 -1.16 -22.05
N ASN A 11 12.87 -1.70 -21.23
CA ASN A 11 13.50 -3.01 -21.40
C ASN A 11 12.89 -4.13 -20.54
N GLU A 12 11.78 -3.88 -19.82
CA GLU A 12 11.09 -4.92 -19.04
C GLU A 12 9.80 -5.37 -19.74
N SER A 13 9.61 -6.69 -19.84
CA SER A 13 8.38 -7.29 -20.39
C SER A 13 7.20 -7.24 -19.41
N LEU A 14 7.49 -7.09 -18.11
CA LEU A 14 6.49 -7.13 -17.04
C LEU A 14 6.43 -5.81 -16.29
N TYR A 15 5.24 -5.45 -15.83
CA TYR A 15 5.05 -4.33 -14.92
C TYR A 15 5.60 -4.65 -13.52
N ARG A 16 6.11 -3.60 -12.89
CA ARG A 16 6.45 -3.54 -11.48
C ARG A 16 5.49 -2.61 -10.77
N TYR A 17 5.24 -2.88 -9.49
CA TYR A 17 4.22 -2.17 -8.74
C TYR A 17 4.78 -1.62 -7.43
N ASP A 18 4.56 -0.33 -7.22
CA ASP A 18 4.78 0.32 -5.94
C ASP A 18 3.45 0.37 -5.18
N PHE A 19 3.50 0.07 -3.89
CA PHE A 19 2.34 0.06 -3.01
C PHE A 19 2.63 0.91 -1.78
N TYR A 20 1.87 1.99 -1.61
CA TYR A 20 2.10 2.95 -0.53
C TYR A 20 0.82 3.66 -0.10
N LYS A 21 0.90 4.36 1.05
CA LYS A 21 -0.15 5.24 1.55
C LYS A 21 0.38 6.66 1.57
N GLN A 22 -0.35 7.56 0.93
CA GLN A 22 -0.10 8.99 1.02
C GLN A 22 -1.12 9.65 1.95
N THR A 23 -0.64 10.45 2.89
CA THR A 23 -1.46 11.26 3.80
C THR A 23 -1.26 12.72 3.43
N PHE A 24 -2.36 13.40 3.14
CA PHE A 24 -2.36 14.82 2.80
C PHE A 24 -2.72 15.63 4.04
N TYR A 25 -1.92 16.65 4.36
CA TYR A 25 -2.17 17.55 5.48
C TYR A 25 -2.44 18.97 4.95
N PRO A 26 -3.51 19.66 5.38
CA PRO A 26 -3.87 20.98 4.84
C PRO A 26 -2.81 22.06 5.06
N HIS A 27 -2.06 21.96 6.16
CA HIS A 27 -1.09 22.97 6.58
C HIS A 27 0.27 22.35 6.97
N GLY A 28 0.57 21.16 6.45
CA GLY A 28 1.78 20.42 6.79
C GLY A 28 2.34 19.64 5.61
N LEU A 29 3.54 19.09 5.77
CA LEU A 29 4.15 18.25 4.75
C LEU A 29 3.34 16.96 4.59
N ASN A 30 2.97 16.66 3.35
CA ASN A 30 2.38 15.38 3.00
C ASN A 30 3.33 14.25 3.42
N ASN A 31 2.76 13.15 3.89
CA ASN A 31 3.53 11.99 4.34
C ASN A 31 3.26 10.78 3.44
N VAL A 32 4.31 10.07 3.06
CA VAL A 32 4.23 8.83 2.28
C VAL A 32 4.76 7.68 3.11
N THR A 33 3.94 6.64 3.27
CA THR A 33 4.33 5.38 3.90
C THR A 33 4.38 4.29 2.85
N VAL A 34 5.57 3.84 2.51
CA VAL A 34 5.80 2.81 1.51
C VAL A 34 5.59 1.42 2.13
N TYR A 35 4.76 0.59 1.48
CA TYR A 35 4.51 -0.79 1.90
C TYR A 35 5.25 -1.81 1.04
N GLY A 36 5.60 -1.47 -0.19
CA GLY A 36 6.53 -2.23 -1.02
C GLY A 36 6.81 -1.53 -2.34
N GLU A 37 7.99 -1.76 -2.88
CA GLU A 37 8.47 -1.13 -4.12
C GLU A 37 8.85 -2.18 -5.15
N LYS A 38 8.67 -1.85 -6.43
CA LYS A 38 9.02 -2.66 -7.61
C LYS A 38 8.53 -4.11 -7.52
N LEU A 39 7.36 -4.31 -6.92
CA LEU A 39 6.81 -5.64 -6.70
C LEU A 39 6.37 -6.26 -8.02
N THR A 40 6.60 -7.56 -8.19
CA THR A 40 5.85 -8.33 -9.20
C THR A 40 4.36 -8.40 -8.84
N ALA A 41 3.50 -8.70 -9.80
CA ALA A 41 2.06 -8.85 -9.55
C ALA A 41 1.74 -9.87 -8.42
N PRO A 42 2.36 -11.07 -8.35
CA PRO A 42 2.13 -12.00 -7.24
C PRO A 42 2.56 -11.44 -5.87
N GLN A 43 3.69 -10.73 -5.83
CA GLN A 43 4.18 -10.11 -4.59
C GLN A 43 3.25 -8.97 -4.13
N LEU A 44 2.78 -8.13 -5.06
CA LEU A 44 1.80 -7.08 -4.80
C LEU A 44 0.54 -7.66 -4.16
N LEU A 45 -0.06 -8.69 -4.79
CA LEU A 45 -1.28 -9.32 -4.28
C LEU A 45 -1.11 -9.85 -2.86
N ARG A 46 0.03 -10.51 -2.57
CA ARG A 46 0.35 -10.97 -1.22
C ARG A 46 0.46 -9.81 -0.24
N ARG A 47 1.12 -8.72 -0.65
CA ARG A 47 1.34 -7.55 0.21
C ARG A 47 0.05 -6.81 0.52
N VAL A 48 -0.83 -6.63 -0.47
CA VAL A 48 -2.15 -6.02 -0.29
C VAL A 48 -3.02 -6.86 0.64
N LYS A 49 -3.06 -8.19 0.44
CA LYS A 49 -3.80 -9.09 1.34
C LYS A 49 -3.30 -8.99 2.79
N GLN A 50 -1.99 -8.96 3.00
CA GLN A 50 -1.42 -8.80 4.33
C GLN A 50 -1.78 -7.44 4.96
N TYR A 51 -1.71 -6.36 4.19
CA TYR A 51 -2.09 -5.02 4.66
C TYR A 51 -3.55 -4.99 5.11
N LEU A 52 -4.47 -5.52 4.29
CA LEU A 52 -5.90 -5.56 4.62
C LEU A 52 -6.17 -6.42 5.86
N LYS A 53 -5.50 -7.58 5.98
CA LYS A 53 -5.60 -8.43 7.18
C LYS A 53 -5.15 -7.69 8.44
N ASN A 54 -4.00 -7.03 8.39
CA ASN A 54 -3.46 -6.27 9.52
C ASN A 54 -4.38 -5.09 9.88
N ARG A 55 -4.91 -4.39 8.87
CA ARG A 55 -5.83 -3.26 9.06
C ARG A 55 -7.14 -3.72 9.70
N LYS A 56 -7.72 -4.83 9.24
CA LYS A 56 -8.91 -5.44 9.83
C LYS A 56 -8.68 -5.75 11.31
N HIS A 57 -7.60 -6.46 11.62
CA HIS A 57 -7.23 -6.81 12.99
C HIS A 57 -7.03 -5.58 13.90
N TYR A 58 -6.39 -4.54 13.38
CA TYR A 58 -6.22 -3.28 14.11
C TYR A 58 -7.56 -2.60 14.42
N LEU A 59 -8.47 -2.54 13.44
CA LEU A 59 -9.80 -1.94 13.63
C LEU A 59 -10.66 -2.75 14.61
N GLU A 60 -10.60 -4.09 14.54
CA GLU A 60 -11.33 -4.98 15.46
C GLU A 60 -10.82 -4.84 16.90
N LYS A 61 -9.50 -4.68 17.10
CA LYS A 61 -8.91 -4.38 18.41
C LYS A 61 -9.26 -3.00 18.94
N GLN A 62 -9.59 -2.06 18.07
CA GLN A 62 -9.95 -0.69 18.44
C GLN A 62 -11.44 -0.48 18.62
N ALA A 63 -12.29 -1.45 18.28
CA ALA A 63 -13.69 -1.42 18.68
C ALA A 63 -13.75 -1.76 20.18
N PRO A 64 -14.00 -0.80 21.09
CA PRO A 64 -14.35 -1.16 22.45
C PRO A 64 -15.70 -1.87 22.38
N PHE A 65 -15.85 -2.94 23.17
CA PHE A 65 -17.09 -3.57 23.60
C PHE A 65 -18.38 -2.96 23.02
N LYS A 66 -19.07 -3.74 22.17
CA LYS A 66 -20.53 -3.58 22.02
C LYS A 66 -21.20 -4.02 23.31
#